data_AF-T1J6Q6-F1
#
_entry.id   AF-T1J6Q6-F1
#
_cell.length_a   1.000
_cell.length_b   1.000
_cell.length_c   1.000
_cell.angle_alpha   90.00
_cell.angle_beta   90.00
_cell.angle_gamma   90.00
#
_symmetry.space_group_name_H-M   'P 1'
#
loop_
_entity.id
_entity.type
_entity.pdbx_description
1 polymer ?
#
loop_
_entity_poly.entity_id
_entity_poly.type
_entity_poly.pdbx_seq_one_letter_code
_entity_poly.pdbx_strand_id
1 'polypeptide(L)'
;MESGCEHYSRKCLIVAPCCNAIYWCRVCHDDDDENDHILNRKAIGEVRCICCHKIQPVAQKCVNCNVEFGKYFCKICNLFDDNDKQQYHCFGCGICRVGGRDNYFHCVECELCLSLDLKENHICVKKRSNLWCTACDDDIYSARKQIKFPKCGHLIHNRLTVIMAMGGLEPQVRYGCEHYTRRCQLVAPCCKNVYTCRICHDNNEDHILPRRNVKEVSCLICFKVQKVKYYCENCGTNFGKYFCDICNLFDDEDKDQFHCDGCGLCRVGGRKNYFHCKKCDLCLTINLVNNHSCVERASRISCPICVEDIHSSTEPIKVPSCGHLLHQKCYDEMTKKGSNLCPTCQQSF
;
A
#
# COMPACT_ATOMS: atom_id res chain seq x y z
N MET A 1 -2.55 -24.66 -34.95
CA MET A 1 -1.92 -24.74 -33.62
C MET A 1 -1.77 -23.32 -33.12
N GLU A 2 -2.43 -22.99 -32.01
CA GLU A 2 -2.26 -21.67 -31.38
C GLU A 2 -0.81 -21.56 -30.87
N SER A 3 -0.06 -20.61 -31.43
CA SER A 3 1.33 -20.36 -31.05
C SER A 3 1.39 -19.32 -29.94
N GLY A 4 1.48 -19.78 -28.70
CA GLY A 4 1.71 -18.93 -27.53
C GLY A 4 0.75 -19.17 -26.37
N CYS A 5 0.50 -18.09 -25.63
CA CYS A 5 -0.41 -18.02 -24.48
C CYS A 5 -1.09 -16.64 -24.48
N GLU A 6 -2.02 -16.39 -23.56
CA GLU A 6 -2.69 -15.08 -23.43
C GLU A 6 -1.73 -13.89 -23.23
N HIS A 7 -0.55 -14.15 -22.63
CA HIS A 7 0.44 -13.12 -22.36
C HIS A 7 1.26 -12.72 -23.61
N TYR A 8 1.72 -13.71 -24.36
CA TYR A 8 2.66 -13.55 -25.47
C TYR A 8 2.39 -14.57 -26.57
N SER A 9 2.39 -14.10 -27.82
CA SER A 9 2.34 -14.98 -28.99
C SER A 9 3.76 -15.35 -29.38
N ARG A 10 4.09 -16.64 -29.45
CA ARG A 10 5.45 -17.09 -29.78
C ARG A 10 5.49 -18.56 -30.16
N LYS A 11 6.59 -18.97 -30.80
CA LYS A 11 6.81 -20.34 -31.30
C LYS A 11 7.84 -21.14 -30.49
N CYS A 12 8.05 -20.76 -29.24
CA CYS A 12 8.88 -21.50 -28.30
C CYS A 12 8.27 -21.50 -26.89
N LEU A 13 8.62 -22.54 -26.13
CA LEU A 13 8.43 -22.61 -24.68
C LEU A 13 9.77 -22.30 -24.00
N ILE A 14 9.72 -21.74 -22.80
CA ILE A 14 10.90 -21.49 -21.98
C ILE A 14 11.20 -22.69 -21.09
N VAL A 15 12.49 -23.00 -20.89
CA VAL A 15 12.91 -23.94 -19.85
C VAL A 15 13.20 -23.14 -18.58
N ALA A 16 12.44 -23.38 -17.52
CA ALA A 16 12.57 -22.65 -16.27
C ALA A 16 13.79 -23.19 -15.48
N PRO A 17 14.89 -22.42 -15.31
CA PRO A 17 16.08 -22.91 -14.60
C PRO A 17 15.87 -23.23 -13.11
N CYS A 18 14.80 -22.70 -12.49
CA CYS A 18 14.50 -22.93 -11.07
C CYS A 18 13.97 -24.35 -10.80
N CYS A 19 13.13 -24.89 -11.68
CA CYS A 19 12.43 -26.16 -11.49
C CYS A 19 12.59 -27.13 -12.67
N ASN A 20 13.27 -26.72 -13.73
CA ASN A 20 13.45 -27.43 -15.01
C ASN A 20 12.15 -27.76 -15.76
N ALA A 21 11.02 -27.24 -15.28
CA ALA A 21 9.74 -27.34 -15.95
C ALA A 21 9.67 -26.40 -17.16
N ILE A 22 8.73 -26.69 -18.07
CA ILE A 22 8.69 -26.02 -19.37
C ILE A 22 7.33 -25.36 -19.56
N TYR A 23 7.36 -24.04 -19.61
CA TYR A 23 6.18 -23.19 -19.67
C TYR A 23 6.15 -22.41 -20.96
N TRP A 24 4.96 -21.94 -21.33
CA TRP A 24 4.85 -20.96 -22.40
C TRP A 24 5.71 -19.74 -22.07
N CYS A 25 5.37 -18.98 -21.01
CA CYS A 25 6.18 -17.85 -20.54
C CYS A 25 6.45 -17.95 -19.05
N ARG A 26 7.29 -17.02 -18.58
CA ARG A 26 7.44 -16.70 -17.16
C ARG A 26 6.10 -16.45 -16.47
N VAL A 27 5.17 -15.73 -17.10
CA VAL A 27 3.91 -15.38 -16.42
C VAL A 27 3.08 -16.63 -16.18
N CYS A 28 2.97 -17.53 -17.17
CA CYS A 28 2.37 -18.85 -16.99
C CYS A 28 3.07 -19.71 -15.93
N HIS A 29 4.40 -19.63 -15.79
CA HIS A 29 5.12 -20.29 -14.70
C HIS A 29 4.71 -19.71 -13.34
N ASP A 30 4.74 -18.38 -13.23
CA ASP A 30 4.51 -17.70 -11.96
C ASP A 30 3.01 -17.58 -11.58
N ASP A 31 2.09 -18.03 -12.45
CA ASP A 31 0.64 -18.11 -12.21
C ASP A 31 0.18 -19.56 -11.98
N ASP A 32 1.09 -20.53 -12.07
CA ASP A 32 0.81 -21.94 -11.77
C ASP A 32 0.80 -22.13 -10.25
N ASP A 33 -0.34 -22.58 -9.71
CA ASP A 33 -0.57 -22.76 -8.27
C ASP A 33 0.38 -23.80 -7.65
N GLU A 34 1.01 -24.67 -8.45
CA GLU A 34 2.03 -25.62 -7.98
C GLU A 34 3.38 -24.93 -7.68
N ASN A 35 3.61 -23.71 -8.19
CA ASN A 35 4.85 -22.97 -7.98
C ASN A 35 4.73 -21.97 -6.83
N ASP A 36 5.55 -22.16 -5.79
CA ASP A 36 5.68 -21.26 -4.64
C ASP A 36 6.72 -20.13 -4.85
N HIS A 37 7.28 -20.02 -6.05
CA HIS A 37 8.39 -19.13 -6.37
C HIS A 37 8.22 -18.43 -7.73
N ILE A 38 8.94 -17.32 -7.91
CA ILE A 38 8.93 -16.55 -9.15
C ILE A 38 10.15 -16.86 -10.02
N LEU A 39 9.92 -17.01 -11.32
CA LEU A 39 10.98 -17.29 -12.27
C LEU A 39 11.78 -16.03 -12.61
N ASN A 40 13.09 -16.07 -12.39
CA ASN A 40 13.99 -15.02 -12.87
C ASN A 40 14.14 -15.06 -14.40
N ARG A 41 13.54 -14.08 -15.09
CA ARG A 41 13.57 -13.96 -16.56
C ARG A 41 14.99 -13.91 -17.15
N LYS A 42 15.94 -13.30 -16.43
CA LYS A 42 17.33 -13.16 -16.90
C LYS A 42 18.11 -14.47 -16.80
N ALA A 43 17.65 -15.41 -15.96
CA ALA A 43 18.29 -16.70 -15.77
C ALA A 43 17.89 -17.74 -16.84
N ILE A 44 16.85 -17.46 -17.65
CA ILE A 44 16.38 -18.37 -18.70
C ILE A 44 17.48 -18.53 -19.76
N GLY A 45 18.11 -19.70 -19.80
CA GLY A 45 19.19 -20.01 -20.75
C GLY A 45 18.74 -20.80 -21.97
N GLU A 46 17.62 -21.51 -21.89
CA GLU A 46 17.17 -22.46 -22.91
C GLU A 46 15.69 -22.30 -23.27
N VAL A 47 15.37 -22.66 -24.51
CA VAL A 47 14.02 -22.68 -25.06
C VAL A 47 13.77 -23.95 -25.85
N ARG A 48 12.52 -24.43 -25.83
CA ARG A 48 12.04 -25.55 -26.64
C ARG A 48 11.22 -25.04 -27.82
N CYS A 49 11.64 -25.38 -29.04
CA CYS A 49 10.89 -25.07 -30.26
C CYS A 49 9.54 -25.81 -30.28
N ILE A 50 8.44 -25.13 -30.63
CA ILE A 50 7.12 -25.81 -30.74
C ILE A 50 6.99 -26.59 -32.05
N CYS A 51 7.75 -26.23 -33.09
CA CYS A 51 7.64 -26.82 -34.42
C CYS A 51 8.41 -28.13 -34.56
N CYS A 52 9.55 -28.27 -33.88
CA CYS A 52 10.41 -29.45 -33.99
C CYS A 52 10.89 -30.00 -32.64
N HIS A 53 10.39 -29.46 -31.52
CA HIS A 53 10.68 -29.90 -30.14
C HIS A 53 12.16 -29.85 -29.72
N LYS A 54 13.05 -29.27 -30.53
CA LYS A 54 14.45 -29.07 -30.19
C LYS A 54 14.57 -28.10 -29.01
N ILE A 55 15.23 -28.55 -27.95
CA ILE A 55 15.74 -27.69 -26.89
C ILE A 55 17.08 -27.12 -27.34
N GLN A 56 17.26 -25.82 -27.14
CA GLN A 56 18.44 -25.08 -27.57
C GLN A 56 18.67 -23.86 -26.66
N PRO A 57 19.88 -23.28 -26.67
CA PRO A 57 20.12 -21.98 -26.07
C PRO A 57 19.19 -20.91 -26.64
N VAL A 58 18.87 -19.90 -25.82
CA VAL A 58 18.07 -18.74 -26.22
C VAL A 58 18.67 -18.07 -27.47
N ALA A 59 17.88 -18.06 -28.54
CA ALA A 59 18.18 -17.39 -29.81
C ALA A 59 16.86 -17.00 -30.49
N GLN A 60 16.90 -16.05 -31.42
CA GLN A 60 15.70 -15.59 -32.15
C GLN A 60 15.05 -16.69 -33.01
N LYS A 61 15.86 -17.65 -33.49
CA LYS A 61 15.43 -18.71 -34.41
C LYS A 61 15.80 -20.09 -33.89
N CYS A 62 15.00 -21.07 -34.30
CA CYS A 62 15.33 -22.46 -34.01
C CYS A 62 16.58 -22.91 -34.78
N VAL A 63 17.55 -23.53 -34.11
CA VAL A 63 18.78 -24.03 -34.77
C VAL A 63 18.52 -25.21 -35.70
N ASN A 64 17.39 -25.90 -35.55
CA ASN A 64 17.07 -27.09 -36.33
C ASN A 64 16.13 -26.79 -37.51
N CYS A 65 14.98 -26.14 -37.26
CA CYS A 65 13.99 -25.85 -38.32
C CYS A 65 13.98 -24.40 -38.79
N ASN A 66 14.86 -23.55 -38.27
CA ASN A 66 15.00 -22.12 -38.61
C ASN A 66 13.73 -21.27 -38.40
N VAL A 67 12.72 -21.78 -37.69
CA VAL A 67 11.52 -21.00 -37.37
C VAL A 67 11.90 -19.83 -36.46
N GLU A 68 11.37 -18.65 -36.77
CA GLU A 68 11.51 -17.47 -35.93
C GLU A 68 10.50 -17.52 -34.77
N PHE A 69 11.02 -17.40 -33.55
CA PHE A 69 10.23 -17.62 -32.33
C PHE A 69 9.30 -16.45 -31.97
N GLY A 70 9.61 -15.25 -32.44
CA GLY A 70 8.79 -14.06 -32.28
C GLY A 70 9.34 -12.91 -33.13
N LYS A 71 8.46 -12.09 -33.72
CA LYS A 71 8.84 -10.86 -34.44
C LYS A 71 9.66 -9.92 -33.56
N TYR A 72 9.28 -9.78 -32.30
CA TYR A 72 10.08 -9.09 -31.30
C TYR A 72 10.87 -10.11 -30.48
N PHE A 73 12.20 -9.96 -30.46
CA PHE A 73 13.10 -10.73 -29.60
C PHE A 73 14.00 -9.79 -28.79
N CYS A 74 13.99 -9.96 -27.47
CA CYS A 74 14.93 -9.29 -26.58
C CYS A 74 15.86 -10.29 -25.90
N LYS A 75 17.12 -10.28 -26.30
CA LYS A 75 18.18 -11.13 -25.73
C LYS A 75 18.47 -10.84 -24.25
N ILE A 76 18.28 -9.61 -23.79
CA ILE A 76 18.54 -9.22 -22.39
C ILE A 76 17.47 -9.79 -21.46
N CYS A 77 16.22 -9.85 -21.92
CA CYS A 77 15.08 -10.30 -21.12
C CYS A 77 14.61 -11.72 -21.45
N ASN A 78 15.20 -12.36 -22.46
CA ASN A 78 14.76 -13.64 -23.02
C ASN A 78 13.27 -13.63 -23.41
N LEU A 79 12.80 -12.51 -23.96
CA LEU A 79 11.40 -12.27 -24.32
C LEU A 79 11.19 -12.44 -25.84
N PHE A 80 10.10 -13.14 -26.20
CA PHE A 80 9.64 -13.36 -27.56
C PHE A 80 8.16 -12.98 -27.65
N ASP A 81 7.78 -12.19 -28.65
CA ASP A 81 6.38 -11.85 -28.94
C ASP A 81 6.19 -11.61 -30.45
N ASP A 82 5.21 -12.25 -31.06
CA ASP A 82 4.78 -12.06 -32.45
C ASP A 82 3.77 -10.92 -32.58
N ASN A 83 3.10 -10.56 -31.48
CA ASN A 83 2.21 -9.41 -31.45
C ASN A 83 3.03 -8.13 -31.43
N ASP A 84 2.73 -7.17 -32.30
CA ASP A 84 3.35 -5.85 -32.21
C ASP A 84 2.62 -5.01 -31.16
N LYS A 85 3.25 -4.86 -30.00
CA LYS A 85 2.79 -3.99 -28.91
C LYS A 85 3.68 -2.74 -28.82
N GLN A 86 4.44 -2.44 -29.88
CA GLN A 86 5.53 -1.48 -29.91
C GLN A 86 6.50 -1.73 -28.74
N GLN A 87 6.91 -3.00 -28.58
CA GLN A 87 7.80 -3.39 -27.49
C GLN A 87 9.19 -2.80 -27.68
N TYR A 88 9.83 -2.42 -26.57
CA TYR A 88 11.21 -1.96 -26.59
C TYR A 88 11.93 -2.31 -25.29
N HIS A 89 13.24 -2.46 -25.34
CA HIS A 89 14.05 -2.62 -24.13
C HIS A 89 14.42 -1.25 -23.53
N CYS A 90 14.09 -1.03 -22.26
CA CYS A 90 14.51 0.16 -21.51
C CYS A 90 15.81 -0.15 -20.76
N PHE A 91 16.97 0.28 -21.27
CA PHE A 91 18.28 0.00 -20.65
C PHE A 91 18.39 0.50 -19.21
N GLY A 92 17.86 1.69 -18.90
CA GLY A 92 17.87 2.22 -17.52
C GLY A 92 17.05 1.37 -16.54
N CYS A 93 15.95 0.74 -16.99
CA CYS A 93 15.19 -0.18 -16.14
C CYS A 93 15.67 -1.64 -16.24
N GLY A 94 16.47 -1.98 -17.25
CA GLY A 94 16.90 -3.35 -17.54
C GLY A 94 15.77 -4.33 -17.91
N ILE A 95 14.62 -3.84 -18.37
CA ILE A 95 13.44 -4.65 -18.73
C ILE A 95 12.75 -4.17 -20.01
N CYS A 96 12.01 -5.06 -20.67
CA CYS A 96 11.16 -4.71 -21.82
C CYS A 96 9.90 -3.97 -21.36
N ARG A 97 9.51 -2.96 -22.13
CA ARG A 97 8.28 -2.16 -22.01
C ARG A 97 7.51 -2.21 -23.33
N VAL A 98 6.30 -1.67 -23.33
CA VAL A 98 5.40 -1.62 -24.49
C VAL A 98 4.98 -0.16 -24.77
N GLY A 99 4.45 0.12 -25.96
CA GLY A 99 3.94 1.45 -26.33
C GLY A 99 4.93 2.36 -27.07
N GLY A 100 6.06 1.83 -27.54
CA GLY A 100 6.99 2.52 -28.44
C GLY A 100 8.08 3.29 -27.69
N ARG A 101 9.35 3.14 -28.10
CA ARG A 101 10.48 3.77 -27.41
C ARG A 101 10.37 5.29 -27.42
N ASP A 102 9.85 5.86 -28.50
CA ASP A 102 9.79 7.31 -28.69
C ASP A 102 8.70 7.98 -27.84
N ASN A 103 7.76 7.20 -27.27
CA ASN A 103 6.72 7.75 -26.41
C ASN A 103 7.13 7.80 -24.92
N TYR A 104 8.33 7.31 -24.59
CA TYR A 104 8.78 7.20 -23.22
C TYR A 104 10.22 7.68 -23.04
N PHE A 105 10.54 8.21 -21.87
CA PHE A 105 11.91 8.51 -21.45
C PHE A 105 12.23 7.81 -20.14
N HIS A 106 13.51 7.54 -19.89
CA HIS A 106 13.96 7.05 -18.59
C HIS A 106 14.40 8.25 -17.75
N CYS A 107 13.75 8.48 -16.61
CA CYS A 107 14.21 9.45 -15.62
C CYS A 107 15.25 8.78 -14.73
N VAL A 108 16.48 9.29 -14.75
CA VAL A 108 17.61 8.76 -13.95
C VAL A 108 17.36 8.97 -12.45
N GLU A 109 16.85 10.14 -12.07
CA GLU A 109 16.59 10.48 -10.66
C GLU A 109 15.48 9.61 -10.04
N CYS A 110 14.48 9.23 -10.85
CA CYS A 110 13.40 8.35 -10.43
C CYS A 110 13.70 6.85 -10.67
N GLU A 111 14.72 6.53 -11.47
CA GLU A 111 15.04 5.19 -11.99
C GLU A 111 13.86 4.51 -12.71
N LEU A 112 13.08 5.27 -13.50
CA LEU A 112 11.83 4.82 -14.12
C LEU A 112 11.69 5.21 -15.59
N CYS A 113 11.04 4.33 -16.35
CA CYS A 113 10.59 4.62 -17.72
C CYS A 113 9.19 5.26 -17.67
N LEU A 114 9.07 6.53 -18.06
CA LEU A 114 7.89 7.42 -17.97
C LEU A 114 7.41 7.85 -19.35
N SER A 115 6.11 8.15 -19.52
CA SER A 115 5.59 8.77 -20.77
C SER A 115 6.23 10.14 -20.99
N LEU A 116 6.49 10.53 -22.24
CA LEU A 116 7.02 11.85 -22.59
C LEU A 116 6.16 13.01 -22.08
N ASP A 117 4.85 12.84 -21.91
CA ASP A 117 3.94 13.88 -21.36
C ASP A 117 4.33 14.32 -19.94
N LEU A 118 5.08 13.47 -19.24
CA LEU A 118 5.52 13.68 -17.87
C LEU A 118 6.90 14.33 -17.78
N LYS A 119 7.62 14.49 -18.91
CA LYS A 119 9.02 14.91 -18.94
C LYS A 119 9.28 16.18 -18.12
N GLU A 120 8.43 17.18 -18.30
CA GLU A 120 8.56 18.48 -17.63
C GLU A 120 7.72 18.62 -16.35
N ASN A 121 6.80 17.68 -16.08
CA ASN A 121 5.75 17.86 -15.06
C ASN A 121 5.79 16.84 -13.91
N HIS A 122 6.60 15.77 -14.02
CA HIS A 122 6.72 14.81 -12.94
C HIS A 122 7.66 15.33 -11.83
N ILE A 123 7.23 15.17 -10.59
CA ILE A 123 8.05 15.50 -9.43
C ILE A 123 9.01 14.33 -9.19
N CYS A 124 10.31 14.58 -9.33
CA CYS A 124 11.34 13.61 -9.00
C CYS A 124 11.48 13.49 -7.47
N VAL A 125 11.31 12.30 -6.92
CA VAL A 125 11.56 12.02 -5.50
C VAL A 125 12.81 11.13 -5.42
N LYS A 126 13.93 11.71 -4.96
CA LYS A 126 15.21 11.00 -4.84
C LYS A 126 15.12 9.86 -3.84
N LYS A 127 15.75 8.72 -4.19
CA LYS A 127 15.96 7.52 -3.34
C LYS A 127 14.68 6.94 -2.74
N ARG A 128 14.14 5.90 -3.36
CA ARG A 128 13.32 4.92 -2.65
C ARG A 128 13.78 3.51 -3.00
N SER A 129 14.63 2.99 -2.12
CA SER A 129 15.17 1.63 -2.15
C SER A 129 14.14 0.54 -1.82
N ASN A 130 12.85 0.86 -1.67
CA ASN A 130 11.74 -0.09 -1.61
C ASN A 130 10.47 0.64 -2.10
N LEU A 131 10.18 0.55 -3.39
CA LEU A 131 8.99 1.16 -3.98
C LEU A 131 7.86 0.13 -3.96
N TRP A 132 7.16 0.06 -2.83
CA TRP A 132 5.85 -0.57 -2.73
C TRP A 132 4.77 0.36 -3.25
N CYS A 133 3.84 -0.18 -4.04
CA CYS A 133 2.72 0.53 -4.60
C CYS A 133 1.87 1.06 -3.46
N THR A 134 1.79 2.38 -3.27
CA THR A 134 1.06 2.96 -2.13
C THR A 134 -0.44 2.65 -2.12
N ALA A 135 -0.95 2.10 -3.23
CA ALA A 135 -2.34 1.65 -3.35
C ALA A 135 -2.52 0.16 -3.04
N CYS A 136 -1.48 -0.67 -3.13
CA CYS A 136 -1.61 -2.13 -3.03
C CYS A 136 -0.54 -2.87 -2.23
N ASP A 137 0.46 -2.14 -1.76
CA ASP A 137 1.62 -2.65 -1.00
C ASP A 137 2.48 -3.70 -1.73
N ASP A 138 2.25 -3.92 -3.03
CA ASP A 138 3.11 -4.77 -3.86
C ASP A 138 4.29 -3.98 -4.42
N ASP A 139 5.40 -4.68 -4.67
CA ASP A 139 6.55 -4.14 -5.40
C ASP A 139 6.14 -3.55 -6.76
N ILE A 140 6.41 -2.25 -6.96
CA ILE A 140 6.06 -1.50 -8.16
C ILE A 140 6.80 -2.02 -9.40
N TYR A 141 7.92 -2.68 -9.19
CA TYR A 141 8.76 -3.22 -10.24
C TYR A 141 8.36 -4.64 -10.64
N SER A 142 7.33 -5.21 -10.01
CA SER A 142 6.75 -6.48 -10.43
C SER A 142 6.13 -6.30 -11.82
N ALA A 143 6.74 -6.98 -12.80
CA ALA A 143 6.50 -6.72 -14.23
C ALA A 143 5.07 -7.00 -14.73
N ARG A 144 4.14 -7.42 -13.85
CA ARG A 144 2.77 -7.81 -14.20
C ARG A 144 1.80 -6.62 -14.27
N LYS A 145 2.06 -5.52 -13.55
CA LYS A 145 1.09 -4.42 -13.39
C LYS A 145 1.60 -3.15 -14.09
N GLN A 146 0.79 -2.57 -14.98
CA GLN A 146 1.08 -1.25 -15.56
C GLN A 146 1.25 -0.23 -14.43
N ILE A 147 2.13 0.76 -14.58
CA ILE A 147 2.37 1.77 -13.55
C ILE A 147 1.71 3.07 -14.02
N LYS A 148 0.90 3.71 -13.16
CA LYS A 148 0.45 5.10 -13.36
C LYS A 148 1.34 6.05 -12.57
N PHE A 149 1.59 7.21 -13.18
CA PHE A 149 2.40 8.29 -12.64
C PHE A 149 1.51 9.50 -12.34
N PRO A 150 0.84 9.54 -11.18
CA PRO A 150 0.12 10.73 -10.75
C PRO A 150 1.04 11.96 -10.65
N LYS A 151 0.45 13.15 -10.87
CA LYS A 151 1.15 14.46 -10.76
C LYS A 151 1.76 14.73 -9.38
N CYS A 152 1.44 13.91 -8.37
CA CYS A 152 2.03 13.95 -7.04
C CYS A 152 3.39 13.21 -6.93
N GLY A 153 3.94 12.67 -8.02
CA GLY A 153 5.26 12.03 -8.05
C GLY A 153 5.31 10.61 -7.48
N HIS A 154 4.18 10.03 -7.09
CA HIS A 154 4.11 8.65 -6.58
C HIS A 154 3.91 7.65 -7.70
N LEU A 155 4.31 6.42 -7.44
CA LEU A 155 4.11 5.30 -8.34
C LEU A 155 3.01 4.41 -7.78
N ILE A 156 2.05 4.07 -8.62
CA ILE A 156 1.03 3.09 -8.29
C ILE A 156 0.91 2.11 -9.45
N HIS A 157 0.67 0.85 -9.13
CA HIS A 157 0.08 -0.05 -10.11
C HIS A 157 -1.24 0.56 -10.62
N ASN A 158 -1.51 0.39 -11.91
CA ASN A 158 -2.78 0.64 -12.56
C ASN A 158 -3.79 -0.36 -11.97
N ARG A 159 -4.22 -0.12 -10.72
CA ARG A 159 -5.19 -0.97 -10.04
C ARG A 159 -6.54 -0.80 -10.72
N LEU A 160 -6.82 -1.65 -11.72
CA LEU A 160 -7.83 -2.68 -11.47
C LEU A 160 -7.16 -3.72 -10.59
N THR A 161 -7.24 -3.57 -9.28
CA THR A 161 -6.78 -4.61 -8.37
C THR A 161 -7.83 -4.70 -7.29
N VAL A 162 -8.77 -5.57 -7.62
CA VAL A 162 -9.52 -6.44 -6.75
C VAL A 162 -8.64 -6.87 -5.57
N ILE A 163 -9.08 -6.55 -4.35
CA ILE A 163 -8.71 -7.35 -3.18
C ILE A 163 -9.61 -8.58 -3.30
N MET A 164 -9.05 -9.74 -3.63
CA MET A 164 -9.83 -10.98 -3.62
C MET A 164 -10.15 -11.31 -2.16
N ALA A 165 -11.34 -10.93 -1.71
CA ALA A 165 -11.99 -11.65 -0.64
C ALA A 165 -12.47 -12.97 -1.26
N MET A 166 -11.97 -14.09 -0.74
CA MET A 166 -12.51 -15.41 -1.11
C MET A 166 -13.97 -15.47 -0.68
N GLY A 167 -14.88 -15.49 -1.66
CA GLY A 167 -16.32 -15.55 -1.44
C GLY A 167 -17.06 -14.77 -2.53
N GLY A 168 -17.65 -15.49 -3.48
CA GLY A 168 -18.28 -14.94 -4.67
C GLY A 168 -19.28 -13.81 -4.42
N LEU A 169 -19.10 -12.72 -5.17
CA LEU A 169 -20.01 -11.68 -5.66
C LEU A 169 -19.10 -10.52 -6.12
N GLU A 170 -19.52 -9.77 -7.15
CA GLU A 170 -18.71 -8.81 -7.93
C GLU A 170 -17.63 -8.00 -7.14
N PRO A 171 -16.41 -7.81 -7.69
CA PRO A 171 -15.30 -7.22 -6.94
C PRO A 171 -15.49 -5.72 -6.68
N GLN A 172 -15.77 -5.37 -5.43
CA GLN A 172 -15.78 -3.98 -4.95
C GLN A 172 -14.34 -3.48 -4.77
N VAL A 173 -13.94 -2.45 -5.53
CA VAL A 173 -12.62 -1.82 -5.40
C VAL A 173 -12.55 -1.06 -4.06
N ARG A 174 -11.77 -1.56 -3.11
CA ARG A 174 -11.57 -0.93 -1.79
C ARG A 174 -10.34 -0.02 -1.82
N TYR A 175 -10.55 1.28 -1.61
CA TYR A 175 -9.49 2.28 -1.51
C TYR A 175 -9.15 2.56 -0.05
N GLY A 176 -7.85 2.67 0.28
CA GLY A 176 -7.39 2.99 1.64
C GLY A 176 -6.26 2.09 2.10
N CYS A 177 -6.18 1.88 3.41
CA CYS A 177 -5.21 1.00 4.08
C CYS A 177 -5.93 0.26 5.21
N GLU A 178 -5.24 -0.66 5.90
CA GLU A 178 -5.79 -1.38 7.07
C GLU A 178 -6.30 -0.44 8.19
N HIS A 179 -5.77 0.78 8.28
CA HIS A 179 -6.15 1.74 9.32
C HIS A 179 -7.49 2.43 9.03
N TYR A 180 -7.61 3.07 7.86
CA TYR A 180 -8.85 3.73 7.42
C TYR A 180 -9.06 3.54 5.91
N THR A 181 -10.30 3.20 5.55
CA THR A 181 -10.78 3.12 4.16
C THR A 181 -11.06 4.54 3.68
N ARG A 182 -10.49 4.98 2.56
CA ARG A 182 -10.68 6.36 2.07
C ARG A 182 -10.30 6.48 0.60
N ARG A 183 -10.78 7.53 -0.08
CA ARG A 183 -10.49 7.81 -1.50
C ARG A 183 -9.47 8.96 -1.72
N CYS A 184 -8.68 9.30 -0.71
CA CYS A 184 -7.58 10.26 -0.83
C CYS A 184 -6.31 9.81 -0.09
N GLN A 185 -5.19 10.46 -0.38
CA GLN A 185 -3.95 10.35 0.38
C GLN A 185 -3.58 11.71 0.97
N LEU A 186 -2.87 11.71 2.09
CA LEU A 186 -2.39 12.91 2.78
C LEU A 186 -1.05 13.35 2.19
N VAL A 187 -0.93 14.63 1.86
CA VAL A 187 0.37 15.23 1.51
C VAL A 187 1.05 15.65 2.81
N ALA A 188 2.12 14.95 3.19
CA ALA A 188 2.85 15.19 4.42
C ALA A 188 3.66 16.49 4.29
N PRO A 189 3.38 17.53 5.09
CA PRO A 189 4.08 18.81 4.98
C PRO A 189 5.55 18.74 5.43
N CYS A 190 5.90 17.77 6.28
CA CYS A 190 7.23 17.54 6.85
C CYS A 190 8.23 17.05 5.80
N CYS A 191 7.90 15.99 5.06
CA CYS A 191 8.80 15.34 4.11
C CYS A 191 8.35 15.48 2.65
N LYS A 192 7.19 16.11 2.40
CA LYS A 192 6.55 16.25 1.07
C LYS A 192 6.15 14.94 0.40
N ASN A 193 6.28 13.82 1.10
CA ASN A 193 5.79 12.51 0.69
C ASN A 193 4.27 12.42 0.83
N VAL A 194 3.64 11.49 0.11
CA VAL A 194 2.20 11.25 0.17
C VAL A 194 1.94 9.88 0.78
N TYR A 195 1.09 9.86 1.79
CA TYR A 195 0.74 8.65 2.53
C TYR A 195 -0.75 8.46 2.56
N THR A 196 -1.21 7.21 2.47
CA THR A 196 -2.63 6.90 2.60
C THR A 196 -3.18 7.39 3.95
N CYS A 197 -2.38 7.32 5.03
CA CYS A 197 -2.76 7.83 6.33
C CYS A 197 -1.57 8.24 7.19
N ARG A 198 -1.83 8.89 8.33
CA ARG A 198 -0.78 9.25 9.28
C ARG A 198 -0.05 8.04 9.86
N ILE A 199 -0.75 6.93 10.14
CA ILE A 199 -0.14 5.74 10.74
C ILE A 199 0.79 5.08 9.71
N CYS A 200 0.36 5.02 8.45
CA CYS A 200 1.23 4.59 7.36
C CYS A 200 2.45 5.49 7.20
N HIS A 201 2.33 6.81 7.38
CA HIS A 201 3.48 7.70 7.43
C HIS A 201 4.40 7.34 8.59
N ASP A 202 3.87 7.34 9.82
CA ASP A 202 4.63 7.13 11.06
C ASP A 202 5.32 5.75 11.09
N ASN A 203 4.77 4.73 10.41
CA ASN A 203 5.37 3.40 10.27
C ASN A 203 6.49 3.33 9.21
N ASN A 204 6.54 4.26 8.27
CA ASN A 204 7.49 4.27 7.14
C ASN A 204 8.54 5.39 7.23
N GLU A 205 8.41 6.28 8.20
CA GLU A 205 9.28 7.44 8.41
C GLU A 205 9.84 7.41 9.84
N ASP A 206 11.00 8.02 10.04
CA ASP A 206 11.65 8.16 11.35
C ASP A 206 11.04 9.28 12.23
N HIS A 207 9.93 9.87 11.77
CA HIS A 207 9.25 10.97 12.42
C HIS A 207 7.74 10.84 12.27
N ILE A 208 7.01 11.53 13.15
CA ILE A 208 5.55 11.53 13.16
C ILE A 208 4.98 12.62 12.26
N LEU A 209 3.83 12.34 11.64
CA LEU A 209 3.04 13.32 10.90
C LEU A 209 2.00 13.97 11.83
N PRO A 210 2.17 15.26 12.19
CA PRO A 210 1.19 15.93 13.02
C PRO A 210 -0.10 16.13 12.23
N ARG A 211 -1.17 15.47 12.67
CA ARG A 211 -2.47 15.39 11.96
C ARG A 211 -3.03 16.76 11.51
N ARG A 212 -2.83 17.81 12.31
CA ARG A 212 -3.31 19.18 12.05
C ARG A 212 -2.50 19.94 10.98
N ASN A 213 -1.30 19.48 10.70
CA ASN A 213 -0.38 20.16 9.79
C ASN A 213 -0.66 19.81 8.33
N VAL A 214 -1.36 18.72 8.05
CA VAL A 214 -1.77 18.36 6.69
C VAL A 214 -2.66 19.46 6.11
N LYS A 215 -2.27 20.02 4.96
CA LYS A 215 -3.01 21.08 4.25
C LYS A 215 -3.52 20.64 2.89
N GLU A 216 -2.96 19.58 2.34
CA GLU A 216 -3.27 19.09 1.01
C GLU A 216 -3.51 17.58 1.02
N VAL A 217 -4.36 17.15 0.10
CA VAL A 217 -4.68 15.74 -0.15
C VAL A 217 -4.62 15.46 -1.64
N SER A 218 -4.27 14.23 -2.00
CA SER A 218 -4.29 13.72 -3.38
C SER A 218 -5.46 12.76 -3.55
N CYS A 219 -6.33 13.00 -4.54
CA CYS A 219 -7.44 12.12 -4.86
C CYS A 219 -6.94 10.76 -5.40
N LEU A 220 -7.47 9.64 -4.90
CA LEU A 220 -7.11 8.30 -5.39
C LEU A 220 -7.80 7.93 -6.72
N ILE A 221 -8.82 8.69 -7.13
CA ILE A 221 -9.59 8.42 -8.36
C ILE A 221 -9.00 9.18 -9.56
N CYS A 222 -8.83 10.49 -9.42
CA CYS A 222 -8.35 11.36 -10.51
C CYS A 222 -6.99 12.00 -10.26
N PHE A 223 -6.35 11.73 -9.11
CA PHE A 223 -4.99 12.20 -8.79
C PHE A 223 -4.81 13.72 -8.72
N LYS A 224 -5.91 14.48 -8.62
CA LYS A 224 -5.84 15.90 -8.28
C LYS A 224 -5.31 16.04 -6.86
N VAL A 225 -4.21 16.78 -6.73
CA VAL A 225 -3.78 17.38 -5.46
C VAL A 225 -4.59 18.64 -5.23
N GLN A 226 -5.09 18.81 -4.02
CA GLN A 226 -5.96 19.92 -3.64
C GLN A 226 -5.85 20.17 -2.14
N LYS A 227 -6.39 21.31 -1.70
CA LYS A 227 -6.56 21.59 -0.26
C LYS A 227 -7.48 20.55 0.37
N VAL A 228 -7.28 20.28 1.67
CA VAL A 228 -8.13 19.38 2.46
C VAL A 228 -9.59 19.84 2.33
N LYS A 229 -10.41 18.95 1.78
CA LYS A 229 -11.88 19.01 1.70
C LYS A 229 -12.40 17.58 1.80
N TYR A 230 -13.68 17.40 2.12
CA TYR A 230 -14.31 16.08 2.17
C TYR A 230 -14.49 15.41 0.79
N TYR A 231 -14.34 16.16 -0.31
CA TYR A 231 -14.53 15.66 -1.67
C TYR A 231 -13.43 16.13 -2.62
N CYS A 232 -13.30 15.44 -3.75
CA CYS A 232 -12.42 15.85 -4.82
C CYS A 232 -13.02 16.96 -5.67
N GLU A 233 -12.31 18.08 -5.81
CA GLU A 233 -12.74 19.22 -6.61
C GLU A 233 -12.72 18.99 -8.12
N ASN A 234 -12.14 17.88 -8.60
CA ASN A 234 -12.09 17.57 -10.04
C ASN A 234 -13.08 16.49 -10.43
N CYS A 235 -13.13 15.37 -9.70
CA CYS A 235 -14.02 14.26 -10.05
C CYS A 235 -15.24 14.13 -9.13
N GLY A 236 -15.42 15.03 -8.15
CA GLY A 236 -16.57 15.03 -7.24
C GLY A 236 -16.61 13.90 -6.23
N THR A 237 -15.67 12.95 -6.26
CA THR A 237 -15.69 11.78 -5.37
C THR A 237 -15.58 12.21 -3.90
N ASN A 238 -16.40 11.61 -3.03
CA ASN A 238 -16.28 11.80 -1.60
C ASN A 238 -15.12 10.95 -1.05
N PHE A 239 -14.23 11.55 -0.28
CA PHE A 239 -13.06 10.89 0.26
C PHE A 239 -13.35 9.94 1.41
N GLY A 240 -14.48 10.12 2.11
CA GLY A 240 -14.97 9.19 3.12
C GLY A 240 -16.33 9.63 3.66
N LYS A 241 -17.15 8.67 4.09
CA LYS A 241 -18.41 8.93 4.80
C LYS A 241 -18.22 9.84 6.02
N TYR A 242 -17.15 9.60 6.77
CA TYR A 242 -16.73 10.45 7.88
C TYR A 242 -15.53 11.32 7.46
N PHE A 243 -15.65 12.62 7.72
CA PHE A 243 -14.58 13.60 7.56
C PHE A 243 -14.49 14.48 8.81
N CYS A 244 -13.27 14.64 9.34
CA CYS A 244 -12.97 15.62 10.38
C CYS A 244 -11.87 16.56 9.88
N ASP A 245 -12.22 17.83 9.71
CA ASP A 245 -11.33 18.92 9.27
C ASP A 245 -10.28 19.29 10.33
N ILE A 246 -10.62 19.22 11.61
CA ILE A 246 -9.70 19.48 12.72
C ILE A 246 -8.57 18.43 12.74
N CYS A 247 -8.90 17.16 12.48
CA CYS A 247 -7.93 16.07 12.52
C CYS A 247 -7.39 15.65 11.15
N ASN A 248 -7.92 16.20 10.05
CA ASN A 248 -7.70 15.71 8.68
C ASN A 248 -7.89 14.19 8.54
N LEU A 249 -8.93 13.65 9.21
CA LEU A 249 -9.27 12.24 9.20
C LEU A 249 -10.38 11.98 8.17
N PHE A 250 -10.17 10.95 7.34
CA PHE A 250 -11.12 10.48 6.34
C PHE A 250 -11.31 8.98 6.56
N ASP A 251 -12.55 8.54 6.71
CA ASP A 251 -12.91 7.13 6.84
C ASP A 251 -14.23 6.87 6.12
N ASP A 252 -14.25 5.89 5.22
CA ASP A 252 -15.43 5.47 4.44
C ASP A 252 -16.20 4.34 5.12
N GLU A 253 -15.63 3.79 6.20
CA GLU A 253 -16.33 2.92 7.13
C GLU A 253 -17.11 3.76 8.12
N ASP A 254 -18.32 3.31 8.44
CA ASP A 254 -19.10 3.89 9.51
C ASP A 254 -18.77 3.16 10.81
N LYS A 255 -18.12 3.87 11.73
CA LYS A 255 -17.75 3.37 13.07
C LYS A 255 -18.34 4.27 14.16
N ASP A 256 -19.39 5.02 13.83
CA ASP A 256 -19.92 6.10 14.64
C ASP A 256 -18.80 7.06 15.13
N GLN A 257 -17.90 7.46 14.22
CA GLN A 257 -16.77 8.31 14.57
C GLN A 257 -17.25 9.71 14.97
N PHE A 258 -16.57 10.34 15.94
CA PHE A 258 -16.85 11.71 16.33
C PHE A 258 -15.61 12.43 16.85
N HIS A 259 -15.55 13.76 16.69
CA HIS A 259 -14.49 14.57 17.26
C HIS A 259 -14.79 14.97 18.71
N CYS A 260 -13.90 14.65 19.66
CA CYS A 260 -13.99 15.07 21.06
C CYS A 260 -13.17 16.37 21.23
N ASP A 261 -13.80 17.54 21.26
CA ASP A 261 -13.11 18.85 21.31
C ASP A 261 -12.19 18.98 22.53
N GLY A 262 -12.63 18.49 23.70
CA GLY A 262 -11.81 18.48 24.92
C GLY A 262 -10.51 17.69 24.75
N CYS A 263 -10.56 16.54 24.06
CA CYS A 263 -9.37 15.75 23.77
C CYS A 263 -8.58 16.24 22.55
N GLY A 264 -9.21 16.97 21.63
CA GLY A 264 -8.67 17.35 20.33
C GLY A 264 -8.43 16.16 19.39
N LEU A 265 -9.22 15.09 19.53
CA LEU A 265 -9.05 13.79 18.88
C LEU A 265 -10.38 13.23 18.39
N CYS A 266 -10.36 12.53 17.25
CA CYS A 266 -11.48 11.67 16.85
C CYS A 266 -11.51 10.40 17.68
N ARG A 267 -12.71 9.99 18.09
CA ARG A 267 -13.03 8.74 18.81
C ARG A 267 -14.05 7.94 17.99
N VAL A 268 -14.23 6.67 18.33
CA VAL A 268 -15.15 5.73 17.66
C VAL A 268 -16.21 5.23 18.63
N GLY A 269 -17.36 4.78 18.12
CA GLY A 269 -18.45 4.23 18.92
C GLY A 269 -19.53 5.24 19.34
N GLY A 270 -19.57 6.43 18.75
CA GLY A 270 -20.69 7.36 18.79
C GLY A 270 -20.67 8.34 19.96
N ARG A 271 -20.85 9.64 19.65
CA ARG A 271 -20.81 10.71 20.66
C ARG A 271 -21.76 10.48 21.83
N LYS A 272 -22.93 9.87 21.59
CA LYS A 272 -23.94 9.57 22.63
C LYS A 272 -23.46 8.57 23.69
N ASN A 273 -22.46 7.74 23.38
CA ASN A 273 -21.95 6.70 24.26
C ASN A 273 -20.77 7.17 25.12
N TYR A 274 -20.28 8.40 24.90
CA TYR A 274 -19.10 8.94 25.55
C TYR A 274 -19.35 10.34 26.13
N PHE A 275 -18.62 10.66 27.19
CA PHE A 275 -18.52 12.01 27.72
C PHE A 275 -17.05 12.37 27.94
N HIS A 276 -16.73 13.65 27.83
CA HIS A 276 -15.38 14.15 28.16
C HIS A 276 -15.32 14.58 29.62
N CYS A 277 -14.50 13.92 30.42
CA CYS A 277 -14.23 14.34 31.79
C CYS A 277 -13.12 15.39 31.80
N LYS A 278 -13.47 16.64 32.12
CA LYS A 278 -12.51 17.76 32.17
C LYS A 278 -11.39 17.56 33.20
N LYS A 279 -11.69 16.93 34.34
CA LYS A 279 -10.71 16.70 35.41
C LYS A 279 -9.67 15.65 35.00
N CYS A 280 -10.12 14.56 34.38
CA CYS A 280 -9.24 13.51 33.87
C CYS A 280 -8.57 13.89 32.55
N ASP A 281 -9.12 14.88 31.83
CA ASP A 281 -8.79 15.23 30.45
C ASP A 281 -8.88 14.03 29.50
N LEU A 282 -9.97 13.26 29.64
CA LEU A 282 -10.17 11.98 28.97
C LEU A 282 -11.63 11.80 28.52
N CYS A 283 -11.82 11.27 27.31
CA CYS A 283 -13.12 10.87 26.79
C CYS A 283 -13.42 9.44 27.31
N LEU A 284 -14.47 9.28 28.14
CA LEU A 284 -14.86 8.05 28.84
C LEU A 284 -16.26 7.59 28.41
N THR A 285 -16.59 6.31 28.61
CA THR A 285 -17.93 5.78 28.31
C THR A 285 -18.98 6.33 29.28
N ILE A 286 -20.23 6.49 28.83
CA ILE A 286 -21.30 7.11 29.62
C ILE A 286 -21.61 6.36 30.94
N ASN A 287 -21.30 5.05 31.01
CA ASN A 287 -21.46 4.24 32.21
C ASN A 287 -20.52 4.66 33.35
N LEU A 288 -19.46 5.42 33.04
CA LEU A 288 -18.50 5.95 34.02
C LEU A 288 -18.88 7.36 34.50
N VAL A 289 -19.99 7.93 34.03
CA VAL A 289 -20.48 9.21 34.56
C VAL A 289 -20.70 9.06 36.06
N ASN A 290 -20.04 9.92 36.85
CA ASN A 290 -20.07 9.93 38.32
C ASN A 290 -19.59 8.67 39.04
N ASN A 291 -19.04 7.67 38.33
CA ASN A 291 -18.63 6.38 38.91
C ASN A 291 -17.14 6.07 38.70
N HIS A 292 -16.35 7.02 38.18
CA HIS A 292 -14.91 6.84 38.03
C HIS A 292 -14.14 7.73 39.02
N SER A 293 -13.07 7.16 39.59
CA SER A 293 -12.13 7.90 40.41
C SER A 293 -11.32 8.84 39.53
N CYS A 294 -11.60 10.14 39.63
CA CYS A 294 -10.91 11.15 38.82
C CYS A 294 -9.50 11.42 39.34
N VAL A 295 -8.48 10.99 38.60
CA VAL A 295 -7.10 11.44 38.76
C VAL A 295 -6.86 12.61 37.79
N GLU A 296 -6.32 13.72 38.30
CA GLU A 296 -6.13 14.93 37.50
C GLU A 296 -5.16 14.70 36.34
N ARG A 297 -5.58 15.05 35.12
CA ARG A 297 -4.78 14.90 33.88
C ARG A 297 -4.20 13.50 33.69
N ALA A 298 -4.89 12.47 34.15
CA ALA A 298 -4.41 11.09 34.11
C ALA A 298 -4.02 10.63 32.69
N SER A 299 -4.70 11.12 31.66
CA SER A 299 -4.39 10.82 30.24
C SER A 299 -3.05 11.37 29.77
N ARG A 300 -2.51 12.39 30.44
CA ARG A 300 -1.25 13.07 30.09
C ARG A 300 -0.01 12.40 30.68
N ILE A 301 -0.21 11.35 31.48
CA ILE A 301 0.86 10.53 32.04
C ILE A 301 1.04 9.33 31.11
N SER A 302 2.30 9.01 30.76
CA SER A 302 2.62 7.80 30.00
C SER A 302 2.26 6.54 30.78
N CYS A 303 2.02 5.43 30.08
CA CYS A 303 1.76 4.15 30.72
C CYS A 303 2.97 3.76 31.61
N PRO A 304 2.79 3.48 32.91
CA PRO A 304 3.89 3.13 33.81
C PRO A 304 4.57 1.79 33.47
N ILE A 305 4.03 1.03 32.52
CA ILE A 305 4.53 -0.30 32.13
C ILE A 305 5.38 -0.20 30.85
N CYS A 306 4.84 0.34 29.77
CA CYS A 306 5.55 0.48 28.49
C CYS A 306 6.15 1.87 28.24
N VAL A 307 5.82 2.85 29.09
CA VAL A 307 6.28 4.26 28.99
C VAL A 307 5.75 4.99 27.75
N GLU A 308 4.83 4.38 26.99
CA GLU A 308 4.18 5.00 25.84
C GLU A 308 3.05 5.96 26.25
N ASP A 309 2.75 6.91 25.37
CA ASP A 309 1.71 7.92 25.59
C ASP A 309 0.30 7.29 25.69
N ILE A 310 -0.49 7.71 26.68
CA ILE A 310 -1.86 7.22 26.86
C ILE A 310 -2.86 8.05 26.04
N HIS A 311 -2.67 9.37 25.97
CA HIS A 311 -3.66 10.29 25.41
C HIS A 311 -3.93 10.06 23.92
N SER A 312 -2.87 9.87 23.15
CA SER A 312 -2.86 9.83 21.69
C SER A 312 -2.60 8.45 21.10
N SER A 313 -2.34 7.44 21.93
CA SER A 313 -2.24 6.05 21.51
C SER A 313 -3.57 5.53 20.97
N THR A 314 -3.47 4.60 20.02
CA THR A 314 -4.61 3.85 19.46
C THR A 314 -4.97 2.64 20.30
N GLU A 315 -4.12 2.26 21.26
CA GLU A 315 -4.36 1.13 22.16
C GLU A 315 -5.54 1.43 23.11
N PRO A 316 -6.47 0.48 23.31
CA PRO A 316 -7.53 0.63 24.30
C PRO A 316 -6.96 0.87 25.70
N ILE A 317 -7.66 1.66 26.51
CA ILE A 317 -7.22 2.02 27.86
C ILE A 317 -8.11 1.31 28.88
N LYS A 318 -7.47 0.69 29.88
CA LYS A 318 -8.13 0.20 31.09
C LYS A 318 -8.14 1.33 32.13
N VAL A 319 -9.31 1.57 32.73
CA VAL A 319 -9.50 2.50 33.85
C VAL A 319 -9.85 1.69 35.10
N PRO A 320 -8.89 1.34 35.96
CA PRO A 320 -9.16 0.64 37.22
C PRO A 320 -9.86 1.55 38.24
N SER A 321 -10.33 0.95 39.33
CA SER A 321 -11.02 1.65 40.42
C SER A 321 -10.19 2.77 41.06
N CYS A 322 -8.87 2.62 41.10
CA CYS A 322 -7.93 3.64 41.57
C CYS A 322 -7.72 4.84 40.61
N GLY A 323 -8.22 4.76 39.37
CA GLY A 323 -8.17 5.85 38.38
C GLY A 323 -6.86 6.00 37.60
N HIS A 324 -5.82 5.20 37.88
CA HIS A 324 -4.56 5.22 37.12
C HIS A 324 -4.67 4.44 35.81
N LEU A 325 -4.42 5.11 34.70
CA LEU A 325 -4.64 4.58 33.35
C LEU A 325 -3.53 3.62 32.91
N LEU A 326 -3.91 2.52 32.27
CA LEU A 326 -3.01 1.54 31.66
C LEU A 326 -3.51 1.21 30.26
N HIS A 327 -2.63 0.92 29.30
CA HIS A 327 -3.06 0.26 28.08
C HIS A 327 -3.64 -1.12 28.44
N GLN A 328 -4.73 -1.51 27.78
CA GLN A 328 -5.43 -2.77 28.04
C GLN A 328 -4.48 -3.96 27.93
N LYS A 329 -3.62 -3.96 26.91
CA LYS A 329 -2.57 -4.98 26.73
C LYS A 329 -1.63 -5.07 27.93
N CYS A 330 -1.14 -3.94 28.43
CA CYS A 330 -0.23 -3.92 29.58
C CYS A 330 -0.92 -4.39 30.87
N TYR A 331 -2.20 -4.03 31.05
CA TYR A 331 -3.03 -4.57 32.14
C TYR A 331 -3.21 -6.09 32.05
N ASP A 332 -3.53 -6.60 30.86
CA ASP A 332 -3.73 -8.04 30.63
C ASP A 332 -2.42 -8.83 30.83
N GLU A 333 -1.28 -8.28 30.40
CA GLU A 333 0.03 -8.89 30.63
C GLU A 333 0.42 -8.92 32.11
N MET A 334 0.15 -7.86 32.87
CA MET A 334 0.39 -7.82 34.31
C MET A 334 -0.48 -8.82 35.08
N THR A 335 -1.77 -8.88 34.76
CA THR A 335 -2.71 -9.79 35.43
C THR A 335 -2.40 -11.25 35.09
N LYS A 336 -2.01 -11.56 33.85
CA LYS A 336 -1.51 -12.90 33.46
C LYS A 336 -0.27 -13.33 34.24
N LYS A 337 0.61 -12.39 34.62
CA LYS A 337 1.79 -12.65 35.45
C LYS A 337 1.48 -12.71 36.96
N GLY A 338 0.20 -12.61 37.35
CA GLY A 338 -0.26 -12.73 38.73
C GLY A 338 -0.27 -11.43 39.53
N SER A 339 0.01 -10.28 38.91
CA SER A 339 -0.06 -8.99 39.59
C SER A 339 -1.45 -8.37 39.45
N ASN A 340 -2.17 -8.26 40.57
CA ASN A 340 -3.49 -7.62 40.66
C ASN A 340 -3.43 -6.22 41.28
N LEU A 341 -2.23 -5.64 41.39
CA LEU A 341 -2.00 -4.35 42.03
C LEU A 341 -1.67 -3.29 40.98
N CYS A 342 -2.19 -2.08 41.17
CA CYS A 342 -1.85 -0.93 40.38
C CYS A 342 -0.35 -0.61 40.50
N PRO A 343 0.41 -0.52 39.39
CA PRO A 343 1.84 -0.22 39.45
C PRO A 343 2.14 1.19 40.00
N THR A 344 1.17 2.10 39.95
CA THR A 344 1.35 3.49 40.40
C THR A 344 1.04 3.67 41.89
N CYS A 345 0.00 3.00 42.42
CA CYS A 345 -0.48 3.25 43.79
C CYS A 345 -0.63 1.99 44.65
N GLN A 346 -0.31 0.82 44.10
CA GLN A 346 -0.38 -0.49 44.78
C GLN A 346 -1.75 -0.89 45.32
N GLN A 347 -2.83 -0.18 44.95
CA GLN A 347 -4.19 -0.63 45.21
C GLN A 347 -4.57 -1.78 44.29
N SER A 348 -5.36 -2.73 44.80
CA SER A 348 -5.94 -3.79 43.98
C SER A 348 -6.85 -3.21 42.90
N PHE A 349 -6.78 -3.77 41.69
CA PHE A 349 -7.51 -3.27 40.52
C PHE A 349 -9.03 -3.32 40.67
#